data_AF-A0A9X6AC25-F1
#
_entry.id   AF-A0A9X6AC25-F1
#
_cell.length_a   1.000
_cell.length_b   1.000
_cell.length_c   1.000
_cell.angle_alpha   90.00
_cell.angle_beta   90.00
_cell.angle_gamma   90.00
#
_symmetry.space_group_name_H-M   'P 1'
#
loop_
_entity.id
_entity.type
_entity.pdbx_description
1 polymer ?
#
loop_
_entity_poly.entity_id
_entity_poly.type
_entity_poly.pdbx_seq_one_letter_code
_entity_poly.pdbx_strand_id
1 'polypeptide(L)'
;MTSESHFPAGTDDRTLAPPPGCPAHGLGPGGLHRLYGPEADDLGDLYEKLRQEHGAVAPVLLHNDVPIWVVLGHAENLHLVSTPTHFSRDSRLWTAVQDGTAGPDHPLAPHIAWQPICSHAEGDEHLRLRGAVIGAMSTINHRTIRRHINRATQLLVNRFCEKGRADLVSQFAEHLPMAVLCEILGMPDEYDDRLVQATRDLLRGTETAIASNEYVMN
;
A
#
# COMPACT_ATOMS: atom_id res chain seq x y z
N MET A 1 -4.03 -62.33 -36.00
CA MET A 1 -3.31 -61.08 -36.35
C MET A 1 -4.31 -60.25 -37.13
N THR A 2 -4.78 -59.09 -36.71
CA THR A 2 -4.37 -58.13 -35.67
C THR A 2 -5.60 -57.26 -35.42
N SER A 3 -6.03 -57.11 -34.17
CA SER A 3 -7.05 -56.13 -33.79
C SER A 3 -6.43 -54.75 -33.83
N GLU A 4 -7.02 -53.83 -34.60
CA GLU A 4 -6.71 -52.41 -34.54
C GLU A 4 -7.33 -51.81 -33.28
N SER A 5 -6.47 -51.46 -32.32
CA SER A 5 -6.86 -50.72 -31.12
C SER A 5 -6.83 -49.22 -31.42
N HIS A 6 -8.00 -48.61 -31.30
CA HIS A 6 -8.22 -47.17 -31.27
C HIS A 6 -7.46 -46.55 -30.08
N PHE A 7 -6.59 -45.57 -30.34
CA PHE A 7 -6.01 -44.72 -29.30
C PHE A 7 -6.76 -43.38 -29.29
N PRO A 8 -7.41 -42.98 -28.17
CA PRO A 8 -7.96 -41.65 -28.06
C PRO A 8 -6.81 -40.66 -27.82
N ALA A 9 -6.75 -39.62 -28.65
CA ALA A 9 -5.90 -38.45 -28.43
C ALA A 9 -6.47 -37.65 -27.24
N GLY A 10 -5.98 -37.93 -26.04
CA GLY A 10 -6.15 -37.04 -24.90
C GLY A 10 -5.04 -36.01 -24.90
N THR A 11 -5.38 -34.75 -25.16
CA THR A 11 -4.55 -33.60 -24.77
C THR A 11 -4.56 -33.52 -23.25
N ASP A 12 -3.64 -34.24 -22.62
CA ASP A 12 -3.29 -34.08 -21.21
C ASP A 12 -2.51 -32.76 -21.11
N ASP A 13 -3.23 -31.68 -20.82
CA ASP A 13 -2.67 -30.37 -20.49
C ASP A 13 -1.97 -30.47 -19.12
N ARG A 14 -0.81 -31.13 -19.13
CA ARG A 14 0.06 -31.20 -17.97
C ARG A 14 0.66 -29.83 -17.81
N THR A 15 0.11 -29.06 -16.89
CA THR A 15 0.79 -27.91 -16.27
C THR A 15 2.06 -28.46 -15.62
N LEU A 16 3.15 -28.49 -16.38
CA LEU A 16 4.48 -28.86 -15.89
C LEU A 16 4.88 -27.74 -14.94
N ALA A 17 4.67 -27.96 -13.65
CA ALA A 17 5.23 -27.10 -12.64
C ALA A 17 6.75 -27.00 -12.88
N PRO A 18 7.33 -25.79 -12.82
CA PRO A 18 8.77 -25.63 -13.04
C PRO A 18 9.58 -26.49 -12.04
N PRO A 19 10.87 -26.77 -12.31
CA PRO A 19 11.70 -27.57 -11.40
C PRO A 19 12.11 -26.76 -10.14
N PRO A 20 12.23 -27.38 -8.95
CA PRO A 20 12.53 -26.67 -7.71
C PRO A 20 13.72 -25.71 -7.82
N GLY A 21 13.55 -24.46 -7.38
CA GLY A 21 14.56 -23.40 -7.50
C GLY A 21 14.51 -22.63 -8.83
N CYS A 22 13.60 -22.96 -9.74
CA CYS A 22 13.35 -22.17 -10.95
C CYS A 22 12.63 -20.86 -10.59
N PRO A 23 13.06 -19.70 -11.14
CA PRO A 23 12.40 -18.39 -10.91
C PRO A 23 10.91 -18.38 -11.23
N ALA A 24 10.44 -19.26 -12.12
CA ALA A 24 9.03 -19.38 -12.47
C ALA A 24 8.13 -19.87 -11.30
N HIS A 25 8.70 -20.29 -10.16
CA HIS A 25 7.92 -20.60 -8.95
C HIS A 25 7.42 -19.36 -8.20
N GLY A 26 8.09 -18.22 -8.33
CA GLY A 26 7.65 -17.01 -7.64
C GLY A 26 6.56 -16.25 -8.41
N LEU A 27 6.49 -16.46 -9.73
CA LEU A 27 5.40 -15.97 -10.57
C LEU A 27 4.05 -16.56 -10.15
N GLY A 28 3.01 -15.74 -10.20
CA GLY A 28 1.64 -16.16 -9.96
C GLY A 28 0.92 -16.65 -11.21
N PRO A 29 -0.40 -16.89 -11.09
CA PRO A 29 -1.24 -17.30 -12.21
C PRO A 29 -1.00 -16.43 -13.44
N GLY A 30 -0.85 -17.07 -14.60
CA GLY A 30 -0.55 -16.39 -15.87
C GLY A 30 0.90 -15.91 -16.03
N GLY A 31 1.81 -16.29 -15.13
CA GLY A 31 3.21 -15.87 -15.20
C GLY A 31 3.45 -14.43 -14.77
N LEU A 32 2.52 -13.86 -13.99
CA LEU A 32 2.58 -12.46 -13.52
C LEU A 32 3.41 -12.36 -12.24
N HIS A 33 4.16 -11.28 -12.08
CA HIS A 33 4.89 -11.02 -10.82
C HIS A 33 3.93 -10.60 -9.72
N ARG A 34 4.23 -11.00 -8.48
CA ARG A 34 3.50 -10.58 -7.27
C ARG A 34 4.15 -9.35 -6.66
N LEU A 35 3.35 -8.37 -6.25
CA LEU A 35 3.80 -7.22 -5.44
C LEU A 35 3.84 -7.53 -3.94
N TYR A 36 3.85 -8.82 -3.57
CA TYR A 36 3.86 -9.30 -2.20
C TYR A 36 4.62 -10.63 -2.11
N GLY A 37 5.04 -11.00 -0.90
CA GLY A 37 5.84 -12.20 -0.67
C GLY A 37 7.31 -12.01 -1.11
N PRO A 38 8.09 -13.11 -1.16
CA PRO A 38 9.56 -13.04 -1.27
C PRO A 38 10.09 -12.35 -2.52
N GLU A 39 9.37 -12.38 -3.64
CA GLU A 39 9.79 -11.67 -4.87
C GLU A 39 9.66 -10.14 -4.75
N ALA A 40 8.88 -9.65 -3.79
CA ALA A 40 8.65 -8.24 -3.53
C ALA A 40 9.43 -7.73 -2.30
N ASP A 41 10.40 -8.50 -1.79
CA ASP A 41 11.27 -8.07 -0.69
C ASP A 41 12.07 -6.81 -1.07
N ASP A 42 12.44 -6.69 -2.35
CA ASP A 42 12.95 -5.46 -2.95
C ASP A 42 12.04 -5.00 -4.11
N LEU A 43 11.10 -4.11 -3.78
CA LEU A 43 10.20 -3.51 -4.77
C LEU A 43 10.95 -2.67 -5.82
N GLY A 44 12.12 -2.12 -5.50
CA GLY A 44 12.91 -1.32 -6.43
C GLY A 44 13.44 -2.17 -7.58
N ASP A 45 14.06 -3.30 -7.25
CA ASP A 45 14.54 -4.28 -8.23
C ASP A 45 13.38 -4.90 -9.02
N LEU A 46 12.27 -5.24 -8.35
CA LEU A 46 11.08 -5.76 -9.01
C LEU A 46 10.50 -4.76 -10.02
N TYR A 47 10.38 -3.49 -9.65
CA TYR A 47 9.90 -2.44 -10.56
C TYR A 47 10.82 -2.26 -11.75
N GLU A 48 12.13 -2.38 -11.58
CA GLU A 48 13.08 -2.30 -12.69
C GLU A 48 12.94 -3.47 -13.66
N LYS A 49 12.77 -4.68 -13.13
CA LYS A 49 12.45 -5.86 -13.94
C LYS A 49 11.16 -5.68 -14.73
N LEU A 50 10.09 -5.22 -14.08
CA LEU A 50 8.80 -4.96 -14.73
C LEU A 50 8.92 -3.89 -15.81
N ARG A 51 9.73 -2.84 -15.61
CA ARG A 51 10.01 -1.83 -16.65
C ARG A 51 10.72 -2.43 -17.86
N GLN A 52 11.66 -3.34 -17.64
CA GLN A 52 12.38 -4.01 -18.73
C GLN A 52 11.47 -4.95 -19.53
N GLU A 53 10.56 -5.66 -18.86
CA GLU A 53 9.66 -6.64 -19.49
C GLU A 53 8.43 -6.01 -20.15
N HIS A 54 7.83 -4.98 -19.53
CA HIS A 54 6.53 -4.44 -19.94
C HIS A 54 6.55 -2.93 -20.27
N GLY A 55 7.63 -2.22 -19.96
CA GLY A 55 7.73 -0.78 -20.14
C GLY A 55 7.04 0.02 -19.02
N ALA A 56 6.31 1.07 -19.38
CA ALA A 56 5.79 2.04 -18.41
C ALA A 56 4.58 1.55 -17.58
N VAL A 57 3.92 0.48 -18.02
CA VAL A 57 2.74 -0.10 -17.35
C VAL A 57 2.85 -1.62 -17.41
N ALA A 58 2.72 -2.30 -16.27
CA ALA A 58 2.89 -3.74 -16.18
C ALA A 58 1.71 -4.43 -15.50
N PRO A 59 1.29 -5.62 -15.96
CA PRO A 59 0.33 -6.46 -15.25
C PRO A 59 1.02 -7.16 -14.07
N VAL A 60 0.43 -7.08 -12.90
CA VAL A 60 0.97 -7.69 -11.66
C VAL A 60 -0.16 -8.20 -10.78
N LEU A 61 0.21 -8.92 -9.72
CA LEU A 61 -0.72 -9.45 -8.74
C LEU A 61 -0.52 -8.77 -7.38
N LEU A 62 -1.62 -8.28 -6.79
CA LEU A 62 -1.69 -7.94 -5.37
C LEU A 62 -1.94 -9.19 -4.52
N HIS A 63 -1.94 -9.02 -3.20
CA HIS A 63 -2.31 -10.04 -2.23
C HIS A 63 -3.53 -10.85 -2.69
N ASN A 64 -3.56 -12.14 -2.37
CA ASN A 64 -4.57 -13.10 -2.84
C ASN A 64 -4.66 -13.22 -4.38
N ASP A 65 -3.55 -12.97 -5.08
CA ASP A 65 -3.46 -13.02 -6.55
C ASP A 65 -4.49 -12.15 -7.28
N VAL A 66 -4.87 -11.00 -6.69
CA VAL A 66 -5.79 -10.05 -7.33
C VAL A 66 -5.06 -9.31 -8.47
N PRO A 67 -5.51 -9.43 -9.73
CA PRO A 67 -4.81 -8.83 -10.86
C PRO A 67 -5.01 -7.31 -10.93
N ILE A 68 -3.92 -6.59 -11.11
CA ILE A 68 -3.90 -5.13 -11.30
C ILE A 68 -2.91 -4.70 -12.39
N TRP A 69 -2.98 -3.42 -12.76
CA TRP A 69 -1.95 -2.75 -13.53
C TRP A 69 -1.14 -1.83 -12.62
N VAL A 70 0.18 -2.00 -12.58
CA VAL A 70 1.08 -1.05 -11.92
C VAL A 70 1.61 -0.06 -12.96
N VAL A 71 1.56 1.22 -12.63
CA VAL A 71 2.08 2.30 -13.48
C VAL A 71 3.48 2.67 -12.99
N LEU A 72 4.49 2.41 -13.81
CA LEU A 72 5.91 2.51 -13.47
C LEU A 72 6.59 3.73 -14.11
N GLY A 73 6.03 4.23 -15.20
CA GLY A 73 6.52 5.40 -15.92
C GLY A 73 6.08 6.71 -15.28
N HIS A 74 6.96 7.71 -15.29
CA HIS A 74 6.68 9.01 -14.68
C HIS A 74 5.56 9.77 -15.41
N ALA A 75 5.60 9.78 -16.75
CA ALA A 75 4.60 10.48 -17.56
C ALA A 75 3.22 9.83 -17.41
N GLU A 76 3.16 8.50 -17.39
CA GLU A 76 1.95 7.72 -17.21
C GLU A 76 1.37 7.90 -15.81
N ASN A 77 2.21 7.93 -14.76
CA ASN A 77 1.77 8.26 -13.41
C ASN A 77 1.17 9.67 -13.36
N LEU A 78 1.85 10.66 -13.94
CA LEU A 78 1.35 12.04 -13.97
C LEU A 78 0.01 12.12 -14.71
N HIS A 79 -0.12 11.43 -15.85
CA HIS A 79 -1.37 11.34 -16.59
C HIS A 79 -2.48 10.71 -15.74
N LEU A 80 -2.20 9.58 -15.08
CA LEU A 80 -3.16 8.87 -14.23
C LEU A 80 -3.69 9.78 -13.12
N VAL A 81 -2.80 10.42 -12.35
CA VAL A 81 -3.21 11.23 -11.18
C VAL A 81 -3.80 12.59 -11.55
N SER A 82 -3.64 13.04 -12.80
CA SER A 82 -4.19 14.32 -13.29
C SER A 82 -5.45 14.19 -14.14
N THR A 83 -5.91 12.95 -14.44
CA THR A 83 -7.05 12.70 -15.32
C THR A 83 -8.21 12.00 -14.59
N PRO A 84 -8.89 12.70 -13.63
CA PRO A 84 -9.95 12.11 -12.81
C PRO A 84 -11.20 11.70 -13.61
N THR A 85 -11.35 12.16 -14.85
CA THR A 85 -12.42 11.74 -15.75
C THR A 85 -12.23 10.32 -16.29
N HIS A 86 -11.01 9.78 -16.25
CA HIS A 86 -10.68 8.42 -16.70
C HIS A 86 -10.32 7.49 -15.54
N PHE A 87 -9.66 8.02 -14.50
CA PHE A 87 -9.17 7.25 -13.37
C PHE A 87 -9.86 7.71 -12.09
N SER A 88 -10.82 6.92 -11.63
CA SER A 88 -11.55 7.17 -10.38
C SER A 88 -10.80 6.61 -9.18
N ARG A 89 -10.88 7.31 -8.04
CA ARG A 89 -10.43 6.84 -6.72
C ARG A 89 -11.54 6.12 -5.96
N ASP A 90 -12.77 6.12 -6.48
CA ASP A 90 -13.87 5.39 -5.89
C ASP A 90 -13.69 3.88 -6.11
N SER A 91 -13.11 3.22 -5.11
CA SER A 91 -12.82 1.78 -5.14
C SER A 91 -14.07 0.90 -5.26
N ARG A 92 -15.27 1.42 -5.01
CA ARG A 92 -16.53 0.68 -5.22
C ARG A 92 -16.78 0.40 -6.70
N LEU A 93 -16.11 1.11 -7.61
CA LEU A 93 -16.15 0.87 -9.06
C LEU A 93 -15.19 -0.23 -9.50
N TRP A 94 -14.24 -0.63 -8.65
CA TRP A 94 -13.25 -1.63 -9.00
C TRP A 94 -13.89 -3.03 -8.97
N THR A 95 -13.78 -3.76 -10.08
CA THR A 95 -14.38 -5.11 -10.24
C THR A 95 -14.01 -6.05 -9.10
N ALA A 96 -12.75 -6.05 -8.64
CA ALA A 96 -12.30 -6.93 -7.56
C ALA A 96 -12.99 -6.64 -6.21
N VAL A 97 -13.39 -5.38 -5.97
CA VAL A 97 -14.20 -5.03 -4.79
C VAL A 97 -15.65 -5.48 -4.98
N GLN A 98 -16.18 -5.35 -6.20
CA GLN A 98 -17.57 -5.72 -6.51
C GLN A 98 -17.81 -7.24 -6.48
N ASP A 99 -16.85 -8.04 -6.94
CA ASP A 99 -16.92 -9.50 -6.95
C ASP A 99 -16.41 -10.14 -5.64
N GLY A 100 -15.85 -9.33 -4.73
CA GLY A 100 -15.40 -9.73 -3.41
C GLY A 100 -13.98 -10.33 -3.37
N THR A 101 -13.27 -10.44 -4.50
CA THR A 101 -11.88 -10.91 -4.51
C THR A 101 -10.93 -9.99 -3.73
N ALA A 102 -11.25 -8.69 -3.68
CA ALA A 102 -10.62 -7.68 -2.84
C ALA A 102 -11.61 -7.15 -1.79
N GLY A 103 -12.30 -8.07 -1.11
CA GLY A 103 -13.32 -7.77 -0.09
C GLY A 103 -12.79 -7.29 1.27
N PRO A 104 -13.66 -7.17 2.29
CA PRO A 104 -13.32 -6.59 3.60
C PRO A 104 -12.17 -7.30 4.36
N ASP A 105 -12.01 -8.61 4.16
CA ASP A 105 -10.97 -9.42 4.81
C ASP A 105 -9.66 -9.45 4.00
N HIS A 106 -9.58 -8.72 2.88
CA HIS A 106 -8.38 -8.66 2.08
C HIS A 106 -7.24 -7.97 2.86
N PRO A 107 -5.98 -8.42 2.81
CA PRO A 107 -4.88 -7.84 3.59
C PRO A 107 -4.68 -6.33 3.38
N LEU A 108 -4.97 -5.84 2.16
CA LEU A 108 -4.90 -4.42 1.82
C LEU A 108 -6.23 -3.67 2.02
N ALA A 109 -7.25 -4.27 2.65
CA ALA A 109 -8.55 -3.64 2.90
C ALA A 109 -8.44 -2.24 3.54
N PRO A 110 -7.55 -1.97 4.51
CA PRO A 110 -7.36 -0.61 5.04
C PRO A 110 -6.95 0.45 4.00
N HIS A 111 -6.37 0.03 2.87
CA HIS A 111 -5.95 0.92 1.78
C HIS A 111 -6.96 1.02 0.63
N ILE A 112 -7.70 -0.06 0.37
CA ILE A 112 -8.60 -0.14 -0.79
C ILE A 112 -10.07 0.06 -0.43
N ALA A 113 -10.46 -0.22 0.81
CA ALA A 113 -11.86 -0.15 1.21
C ALA A 113 -12.31 1.31 1.21
N TRP A 114 -13.43 1.56 0.53
CA TRP A 114 -13.98 2.90 0.44
C TRP A 114 -14.36 3.42 1.83
N GLN A 115 -14.02 4.68 2.09
CA GLN A 115 -14.41 5.40 3.30
C GLN A 115 -15.01 6.76 2.92
N PRO A 116 -15.94 7.32 3.73
CA PRO A 116 -16.54 8.63 3.48
C PRO A 116 -15.59 9.79 3.82
N ILE A 117 -14.38 9.77 3.25
CA ILE A 117 -13.31 10.73 3.48
C ILE A 117 -12.85 11.35 2.16
N CYS A 118 -12.18 12.50 2.26
CA CYS A 118 -11.76 13.29 1.10
C CYS A 118 -10.92 12.50 0.08
N SER A 119 -10.11 11.52 0.50
CA SER A 119 -9.25 10.75 -0.42
C SER A 119 -10.01 9.78 -1.33
N HIS A 120 -11.22 9.36 -0.95
CA HIS A 120 -12.05 8.40 -1.71
C HIS A 120 -13.28 9.04 -2.37
N ALA A 121 -13.54 10.31 -2.10
CA ALA A 121 -14.63 11.05 -2.72
C ALA A 121 -14.26 11.49 -4.15
N GLU A 122 -15.27 11.69 -5.00
CA GLU A 122 -15.13 12.19 -6.35
C GLU A 122 -15.98 13.45 -6.62
N GLY A 123 -15.67 14.15 -7.71
CA GLY A 123 -16.46 15.29 -8.20
C GLY A 123 -16.70 16.40 -7.16
N ASP A 124 -17.94 16.88 -7.10
CA ASP A 124 -18.33 17.99 -6.21
C ASP A 124 -18.18 17.66 -4.73
N GLU A 125 -18.38 16.40 -4.35
CA GLU A 125 -18.17 15.95 -2.97
C GLU A 125 -16.70 16.08 -2.57
N HIS A 126 -15.80 15.62 -3.45
CA HIS A 126 -14.36 15.81 -3.27
C HIS A 126 -13.98 17.28 -3.16
N LEU A 127 -14.49 18.14 -4.06
CA LEU A 127 -14.19 19.58 -4.03
C LEU A 127 -14.64 20.23 -2.71
N ARG A 128 -15.84 19.86 -2.23
CA ARG A 128 -16.37 20.35 -0.95
C ARG A 128 -15.51 19.90 0.24
N LEU A 129 -15.20 18.60 0.33
CA LEU A 129 -14.39 18.04 1.42
C LEU A 129 -12.97 18.61 1.38
N ARG A 130 -12.35 18.68 0.20
CA ARG A 130 -11.01 19.23 0.01
C ARG A 130 -10.93 20.70 0.39
N GLY A 131 -11.97 21.47 0.10
CA GLY A 131 -12.08 22.87 0.54
C GLY A 131 -12.01 23.00 2.06
N ALA A 132 -12.74 22.14 2.78
CA ALA A 132 -12.68 22.11 4.25
C ALA A 132 -11.29 21.72 4.77
N VAL A 133 -10.66 20.67 4.19
CA VAL A 133 -9.31 20.24 4.57
C VAL A 133 -8.29 21.37 4.35
N ILE A 134 -8.31 22.03 3.19
CA ILE A 134 -7.39 23.15 2.91
C ILE A 134 -7.65 24.33 3.84
N GLY A 135 -8.92 24.63 4.12
CA GLY A 135 -9.29 25.66 5.09
C GLY A 135 -8.65 25.38 6.44
N ALA A 136 -8.81 24.17 6.98
CA ALA A 136 -8.18 23.76 8.23
C ALA A 136 -6.64 23.84 8.16
N MET A 137 -6.02 23.29 7.11
CA MET A 137 -4.57 23.33 6.93
C MET A 137 -4.02 24.76 6.84
N SER A 138 -4.78 25.70 6.25
CA SER A 138 -4.36 27.10 6.14
C SER A 138 -4.25 27.82 7.49
N THR A 139 -4.90 27.32 8.53
CA THR A 139 -4.82 27.88 9.89
C THR A 139 -3.55 27.47 10.64
N ILE A 140 -2.81 26.51 10.10
CA ILE A 140 -1.64 25.94 10.75
C ILE A 140 -0.50 26.97 10.82
N ASN A 141 -0.05 27.27 12.05
CA ASN A 141 1.08 28.15 12.26
C ASN A 141 2.41 27.41 12.12
N HIS A 142 3.08 27.58 10.98
CA HIS A 142 4.37 26.94 10.69
C HIS A 142 5.47 27.23 11.72
N ARG A 143 5.47 28.41 12.36
CA ARG A 143 6.47 28.74 13.40
C ARG A 143 6.22 27.97 14.68
N THR A 144 4.96 27.76 15.05
CA THR A 144 4.59 26.93 16.20
C THR A 144 4.93 25.47 15.93
N ILE A 145 4.56 24.94 14.76
CA ILE A 145 4.95 23.57 14.37
C ILE A 145 6.46 23.39 14.41
N ARG A 146 7.24 24.31 13.84
CA ARG A 146 8.71 24.21 13.86
C ARG A 146 9.27 24.13 15.28
N ARG A 147 8.71 24.90 16.23
CA ARG A 147 9.09 24.82 17.64
C ARG A 147 8.73 23.46 18.24
N HIS A 148 7.54 22.95 17.92
CA HIS A 148 7.10 21.63 18.37
C HIS A 148 8.01 20.53 17.81
N ILE A 149 8.29 20.52 16.50
CA ILE A 149 9.23 19.58 15.85
C ILE A 149 10.58 19.58 16.56
N ASN A 150 11.14 20.76 16.86
CA ASN A 150 12.42 20.84 17.57
C ASN A 150 12.32 20.22 18.98
N ARG A 151 11.25 20.51 19.72
CA ARG A 151 11.04 19.96 21.07
C ARG A 151 10.88 18.44 21.02
N ALA A 152 10.00 17.94 20.16
CA ALA A 152 9.79 16.50 19.95
C ALA A 152 11.09 15.81 19.56
N THR A 153 11.84 16.37 18.60
CA THR A 153 13.16 15.86 18.19
C THR A 153 14.11 15.70 19.37
N GLN A 154 14.24 16.74 20.22
CA GLN A 154 15.10 16.68 21.40
C GLN A 154 14.64 15.59 22.38
N LEU A 155 13.34 15.51 22.65
CA LEU A 155 12.77 14.48 23.53
C LEU A 155 13.06 13.07 23.00
N LEU A 156 12.83 12.83 21.71
CA LEU A 156 13.05 11.51 21.08
C LEU A 156 14.53 11.12 21.10
N VAL A 157 15.42 12.05 20.72
CA VAL A 157 16.88 11.83 20.70
C VAL A 157 17.43 11.57 22.10
N ASN A 158 16.94 12.28 23.11
CA ASN A 158 17.38 12.10 24.50
C ASN A 158 17.10 10.68 25.05
N ARG A 159 16.21 9.90 24.43
CA ARG A 159 15.95 8.50 24.83
C ARG A 159 17.08 7.53 24.46
N PHE A 160 17.93 7.90 23.52
CA PHE A 160 18.99 7.03 23.00
C PHE A 160 20.36 7.69 22.90
N CYS A 161 20.49 9.01 23.07
CA CYS A 161 21.75 9.74 22.84
C CYS A 161 22.92 9.23 23.68
N GLU A 162 22.68 8.80 24.92
CA GLU A 162 23.72 8.27 25.82
C GLU A 162 24.18 6.85 25.45
N LYS A 163 23.43 6.12 24.63
CA LYS A 163 23.70 4.71 24.30
C LYS A 163 24.80 4.56 23.24
N GLY A 164 25.15 5.62 22.53
CA GLY A 164 26.13 5.61 21.44
C GLY A 164 25.72 4.83 20.18
N ARG A 165 24.50 4.25 20.16
CA ARG A 165 23.89 3.53 19.04
C ARG A 165 22.37 3.67 19.08
N ALA A 166 21.73 3.70 17.91
CA ALA A 166 20.28 3.76 17.78
C ALA A 166 19.82 3.16 16.44
N ASP A 167 18.62 2.59 16.44
CA ASP A 167 17.84 2.38 15.22
C ASP A 167 17.00 3.64 14.98
N LEU A 168 17.44 4.47 14.04
CA LEU A 168 16.77 5.75 13.77
C LEU A 168 15.38 5.57 13.16
N VAL A 169 15.07 4.42 12.56
CA VAL A 169 13.73 4.18 11.99
C VAL A 169 12.75 3.98 13.14
N SER A 170 12.95 2.92 13.93
CA SER A 170 12.02 2.57 15.00
C SER A 170 12.05 3.54 16.17
N GLN A 171 13.18 4.19 16.47
CA GLN A 171 13.30 5.02 17.67
C GLN A 171 13.06 6.52 17.42
N PHE A 172 13.04 6.96 16.15
CA PHE A 172 12.94 8.38 15.80
C PHE A 172 12.00 8.67 14.62
N ALA A 173 12.29 8.12 13.44
CA ALA A 173 11.67 8.53 12.17
C ALA A 173 10.17 8.25 12.14
N GLU A 174 9.70 7.26 12.88
CA GLU A 174 8.27 6.96 12.98
C GLU A 174 7.57 7.69 14.12
N HIS A 175 8.30 8.01 15.19
CA HIS A 175 7.74 8.73 16.32
C HIS A 175 7.55 10.22 16.03
N LEU A 176 8.52 10.85 15.33
CA LEU A 176 8.49 12.30 15.11
C LEU A 176 7.25 12.75 14.30
N PRO A 177 6.91 12.14 13.15
CA PRO A 177 5.72 12.52 12.40
C PRO A 177 4.43 12.32 13.22
N MET A 178 4.35 11.24 14.01
CA MET A 178 3.17 10.98 14.83
C MET A 178 2.99 12.04 15.93
N ALA A 179 4.05 12.36 16.68
CA ALA A 179 4.00 13.41 17.69
C ALA A 179 3.56 14.77 17.11
N VAL A 180 4.07 15.11 15.92
CA VAL A 180 3.72 16.34 15.22
C VAL A 180 2.27 16.30 14.71
N LEU A 181 1.81 15.15 14.22
CA LEU A 181 0.43 14.98 13.77
C LEU A 181 -0.56 15.14 14.93
N CYS A 182 -0.32 14.49 16.06
CA CYS A 182 -1.10 14.64 17.28
C CYS A 182 -1.21 16.12 17.72
N GLU A 183 -0.11 16.86 17.69
CA GLU A 183 -0.11 18.31 17.97
C GLU A 183 -0.97 19.09 16.97
N ILE A 184 -0.83 18.81 15.67
CA ILE A 184 -1.60 19.50 14.61
C ILE A 184 -3.10 19.25 14.77
N LEU A 185 -3.48 18.05 15.17
CA LEU A 185 -4.87 17.66 15.41
C LEU A 185 -5.40 18.16 16.76
N GLY A 186 -4.57 18.78 17.60
CA GLY A 186 -4.95 19.24 18.94
C GLY A 186 -5.12 18.12 19.96
N MET A 187 -4.48 16.98 19.73
CA MET A 187 -4.54 15.76 20.57
C MET A 187 -3.14 15.32 21.03
N PRO A 188 -2.34 16.20 21.67
CA PRO A 188 -0.96 15.86 22.02
C PRO A 188 -0.84 14.71 23.02
N ASP A 189 -1.86 14.51 23.87
CA ASP A 189 -1.87 13.47 24.90
C ASP A 189 -2.16 12.06 24.35
N GLU A 190 -2.65 11.96 23.10
CA GLU A 190 -2.88 10.68 22.40
C GLU A 190 -1.59 10.08 21.83
N TYR A 191 -0.49 10.84 21.82
CA TYR A 191 0.79 10.33 21.35
C TYR A 191 1.31 9.26 22.31
N ASP A 192 1.44 8.03 21.82
CA ASP A 192 2.15 6.95 22.51
C ASP A 192 2.83 5.98 21.53
N ASP A 193 3.58 5.02 22.08
CA ASP A 193 4.30 4.01 21.28
C ASP A 193 3.33 3.05 20.58
N ARG A 194 2.12 2.85 21.11
CA ARG A 194 1.11 1.94 20.53
C ARG A 194 0.49 2.55 19.28
N LEU A 195 0.16 3.85 19.29
CA LEU A 195 -0.32 4.60 18.15
C LEU A 195 0.70 4.63 17.01
N VAL A 196 1.98 4.82 17.35
CA VAL A 196 3.08 4.73 16.37
C VAL A 196 3.12 3.34 15.74
N GLN A 197 3.09 2.29 16.56
CA GLN A 197 3.15 0.92 16.08
C GLN A 197 1.93 0.55 15.22
N ALA A 198 0.73 0.89 15.66
CA ALA A 198 -0.51 0.61 14.93
C ALA A 198 -0.55 1.36 13.59
N THR A 199 -0.14 2.63 13.57
CA THR A 199 -0.09 3.40 12.32
C THR A 199 0.95 2.82 11.35
N ARG A 200 2.13 2.43 11.85
CA ARG A 200 3.16 1.77 11.03
C ARG A 200 2.64 0.45 10.45
N ASP A 201 1.97 -0.35 11.27
CA ASP A 201 1.42 -1.65 10.88
C ASP A 201 0.32 -1.51 9.82
N LEU A 202 -0.59 -0.56 10.02
CA LEU A 202 -1.60 -0.16 9.05
C LEU A 202 -0.97 0.23 7.71
N LEU A 203 0.04 1.10 7.72
CA LEU A 203 0.68 1.57 6.48
C LEU A 203 1.45 0.49 5.72
N ARG A 204 1.87 -0.58 6.41
CA ARG A 204 2.56 -1.72 5.79
C ARG A 204 1.60 -2.75 5.21
N GLY A 205 0.30 -2.71 5.55
CA GLY A 205 -0.67 -3.70 5.10
C GLY A 205 -0.32 -5.12 5.54
N THR A 206 0.19 -5.29 6.76
CA THR A 206 0.52 -6.60 7.35
C THR A 206 -0.75 -7.42 7.64
N GLU A 207 -0.58 -8.66 8.08
CA GLU A 207 -1.69 -9.52 8.54
C GLU A 207 -2.49 -8.91 9.70
N THR A 208 -1.89 -8.02 10.49
CA THR A 208 -2.55 -7.34 11.62
C THR A 208 -3.06 -5.94 11.29
N ALA A 209 -2.92 -5.47 10.05
CA ALA A 209 -3.25 -4.11 9.63
C ALA A 209 -4.73 -3.74 9.89
N ILE A 210 -5.65 -4.71 9.79
CA ILE A 210 -7.08 -4.49 10.08
C ILE A 210 -7.28 -4.14 11.56
N ALA A 211 -6.71 -4.93 12.48
CA ALA A 211 -6.80 -4.67 13.92
C ALA A 211 -6.12 -3.35 14.30
N SER A 212 -5.00 -3.03 13.64
CA SER A 212 -4.33 -1.73 13.80
C SER A 212 -5.18 -0.57 13.32
N ASN A 213 -5.91 -0.73 12.20
CA ASN A 213 -6.88 0.26 11.72
C ASN A 213 -8.05 0.45 12.70
N GLU A 214 -8.60 -0.62 13.25
CA GLU A 214 -9.63 -0.51 14.28
C GLU A 214 -9.15 0.25 15.52
N TYR A 215 -7.89 0.06 15.93
CA TYR A 215 -7.32 0.83 17.05
C TYR A 215 -7.13 2.31 16.72
N VAL A 216 -6.69 2.65 15.50
CA VAL A 216 -6.47 4.06 15.10
C VAL A 216 -7.78 4.81 14.91
N MET A 217 -8.86 4.12 14.53
CA MET A 217 -10.15 4.73 14.20
C MET A 217 -11.13 4.83 15.39
N ASN A 218 -10.81 4.23 16.54
CA ASN A 218 -11.62 4.24 17.77
C ASN A 218 -11.02 5.16 18.82
#